data_AF-A0A174MYS8-F1
#
_entry.id   AF-A0A174MYS8-F1
#
_cell.length_a   1.000
_cell.length_b   1.000
_cell.length_c   1.000
_cell.angle_alpha   90.00
_cell.angle_beta   90.00
_cell.angle_gamma   90.00
#
_symmetry.space_group_name_H-M   'P 1'
#
loop_
_entity.id
_entity.type
_entity.pdbx_description
1 polymer ?
#
loop_
_entity_poly.entity_id
_entity_poly.type
_entity_poly.pdbx_seq_one_letter_code
_entity_poly.pdbx_strand_id
1 'polypeptide(L)'
;MEMNFRLIGDEVWSEHIHWKLHSFESVSLIYDLMTGMLVDEYKKLLRNGEAKIIQNELAEGKQCEILIEENEKIAENLCRHMNIKKDEGVMAVFFDSFYRLLQLATITSYHTALNNISKTNVDKCLAVCRDFSCEMLSAGNMIRKEDNGCYAKDVDIILKNMHKVLAVFIEKAAEYGKYFLNYKKYS
;
A
#
# COMPACT_ATOMS: atom_id res chain seq x y z
N MET A 1 -1.45 -15.07 -17.44
CA MET A 1 -2.80 -15.62 -17.64
C MET A 1 -3.69 -14.41 -17.86
N GLU A 2 -4.29 -14.24 -19.04
CA GLU A 2 -5.18 -13.08 -19.29
C GLU A 2 -6.50 -13.31 -18.54
N MET A 3 -6.76 -12.51 -17.52
CA MET A 3 -8.06 -12.54 -16.84
C MET A 3 -9.07 -11.75 -17.68
N ASN A 4 -10.21 -12.39 -17.98
CA ASN A 4 -11.27 -11.77 -18.78
C ASN A 4 -12.27 -11.07 -17.87
N PHE A 5 -12.18 -9.74 -17.80
CA PHE A 5 -13.13 -8.92 -17.05
C PHE A 5 -14.24 -8.37 -17.94
N ARG A 6 -15.46 -8.30 -17.41
CA ARG A 6 -16.67 -7.77 -18.05
C ARG A 6 -17.28 -6.68 -17.19
N LEU A 7 -17.60 -5.54 -17.80
CA LEU A 7 -18.39 -4.48 -17.19
C LEU A 7 -19.87 -4.71 -17.51
N ILE A 8 -20.72 -4.79 -16.48
CA ILE A 8 -22.17 -4.91 -16.62
C ILE A 8 -22.83 -3.87 -15.72
N GLY A 9 -23.32 -2.78 -16.31
CA GLY A 9 -23.80 -1.62 -15.55
C GLY A 9 -22.68 -1.05 -14.68
N ASP A 10 -22.94 -0.93 -13.38
CA ASP A 10 -21.98 -0.47 -12.37
C ASP A 10 -21.23 -1.63 -11.71
N GLU A 11 -20.99 -2.73 -12.42
CA GLU A 11 -20.31 -3.90 -11.87
C GLU A 11 -19.20 -4.38 -12.79
N VAL A 12 -18.08 -4.80 -12.21
CA VAL A 12 -16.95 -5.41 -12.89
C VAL A 12 -16.85 -6.85 -12.40
N TRP A 13 -16.73 -7.76 -13.36
CA TRP A 13 -16.77 -9.21 -13.16
C TRP A 13 -15.57 -9.88 -13.83
N SER A 14 -14.90 -10.83 -13.18
CA SER A 14 -14.06 -11.86 -13.79
C SER A 14 -14.43 -13.24 -13.25
N GLU A 15 -13.76 -14.29 -13.74
CA GLU A 15 -13.94 -15.68 -13.26
C GLU A 15 -13.71 -15.84 -11.75
N HIS A 16 -12.97 -14.93 -11.10
CA HIS A 16 -12.61 -15.04 -9.69
C HIS A 16 -12.97 -13.80 -8.85
N ILE A 17 -13.38 -12.70 -9.48
CA ILE A 17 -13.60 -11.44 -8.77
C ILE A 17 -14.85 -10.71 -9.27
N HIS A 18 -15.70 -10.27 -8.34
CA HIS A 18 -16.86 -9.43 -8.61
C HIS A 18 -16.85 -8.22 -7.70
N TRP A 19 -16.90 -7.02 -8.26
CA TRP A 19 -17.13 -5.81 -7.48
C TRP A 19 -18.09 -4.84 -8.18
N LYS A 20 -18.86 -4.12 -7.38
CA LYS A 20 -19.67 -2.99 -7.83
C LYS A 20 -18.78 -1.73 -7.87
N LEU A 21 -18.93 -0.88 -8.89
CA LEU A 21 -18.49 0.52 -8.89
C LEU A 21 -19.13 1.36 -7.77
N HIS A 22 -20.01 0.79 -6.95
CA HIS A 22 -20.46 1.44 -5.71
C HIS A 22 -19.77 0.86 -4.47
N SER A 23 -19.10 -0.29 -4.61
CA SER A 23 -18.36 -1.02 -3.58
C SER A 23 -16.86 -0.70 -3.57
N PHE A 24 -16.45 0.45 -4.12
CA PHE A 24 -15.07 0.98 -4.07
C PHE A 24 -14.51 1.19 -2.64
N GLU A 25 -15.26 0.81 -1.62
CA GLU A 25 -14.93 0.83 -0.20
C GLU A 25 -14.22 -0.46 0.27
N SER A 26 -13.92 -1.37 -0.66
CA SER A 26 -13.20 -2.62 -0.37
C SER A 26 -11.70 -2.38 -0.20
N VAL A 27 -11.17 -2.81 0.94
CA VAL A 27 -9.74 -2.76 1.29
C VAL A 27 -8.87 -3.51 0.28
N SER A 28 -9.39 -4.60 -0.30
CA SER A 28 -8.68 -5.38 -1.33
C SER A 28 -8.42 -4.53 -2.57
N LEU A 29 -9.43 -3.80 -3.04
CA LEU A 29 -9.33 -3.05 -4.29
C LEU A 29 -8.33 -1.88 -4.18
N ILE A 30 -8.26 -1.21 -3.03
CA ILE A 30 -7.27 -0.15 -2.81
C ILE A 30 -5.86 -0.74 -2.88
N TYR A 31 -5.63 -1.89 -2.24
CA TYR A 31 -4.34 -2.59 -2.29
C TYR A 31 -4.01 -3.08 -3.70
N ASP A 32 -4.98 -3.65 -4.43
CA ASP A 32 -4.82 -4.19 -5.78
C ASP A 32 -4.62 -3.11 -6.86
N LEU A 33 -5.21 -1.92 -6.67
CA LEU A 33 -4.94 -0.73 -7.49
C LEU A 33 -3.53 -0.22 -7.23
N MET A 34 -3.07 -0.27 -5.98
CA MET A 34 -1.77 0.24 -5.55
C MET A 34 -0.59 -0.66 -5.95
N THR A 35 -0.82 -1.97 -6.10
CA THR A 35 0.15 -2.95 -6.61
C THR A 35 0.20 -3.02 -8.14
N GLY A 36 -0.65 -2.27 -8.85
CA GLY A 36 -0.68 -2.28 -10.31
C GLY A 36 -1.43 -3.47 -10.93
N MET A 37 -1.91 -4.42 -10.11
CA MET A 37 -2.52 -5.66 -10.58
C MET A 37 -3.80 -5.46 -11.41
N LEU A 38 -4.55 -4.38 -11.14
CA LEU A 38 -5.82 -4.09 -11.81
C LEU A 38 -5.78 -2.83 -12.70
N VAL A 39 -4.61 -2.19 -12.78
CA VAL A 39 -4.44 -0.89 -13.43
C VAL A 39 -4.70 -0.98 -14.95
N ASP A 40 -4.28 -2.07 -15.59
CA ASP A 40 -4.48 -2.28 -17.04
C ASP A 40 -5.94 -2.52 -17.45
N GLU A 41 -6.79 -2.92 -16.51
CA GLU A 41 -8.21 -3.17 -16.74
C GLU A 41 -9.03 -1.92 -16.47
N TYR A 42 -8.60 -1.13 -15.47
CA TYR A 42 -9.09 0.22 -15.22
C TYR A 42 -8.92 1.10 -16.47
N LYS A 43 -7.77 1.03 -17.17
CA LYS A 43 -7.50 1.74 -18.45
C LYS A 43 -8.61 1.60 -19.50
N LYS A 44 -9.23 0.42 -19.59
CA LYS A 44 -10.23 0.12 -20.63
C LYS A 44 -11.55 0.86 -20.40
N LEU A 45 -11.79 1.36 -19.18
CA LEU A 45 -13.03 2.02 -18.78
C LEU A 45 -13.01 3.54 -19.01
N LEU A 46 -11.85 4.10 -19.34
CA LEU A 46 -11.56 5.51 -19.16
C LEU A 46 -11.48 6.23 -20.50
N ARG A 47 -12.59 6.85 -20.90
CA ARG A 47 -12.73 7.55 -22.18
C ARG A 47 -12.05 8.93 -22.11
N ASN A 48 -10.81 9.01 -22.59
CA ASN A 48 -10.19 10.21 -23.19
C ASN A 48 -9.53 11.27 -22.28
N GLY A 49 -9.05 10.93 -21.08
CA GLY A 49 -8.14 11.80 -20.32
C GLY A 49 -7.05 11.08 -19.51
N GLU A 50 -7.12 9.75 -19.45
CA GLU A 50 -6.58 8.99 -18.32
C GLU A 50 -5.32 8.20 -18.66
N ALA A 51 -4.97 8.10 -19.95
CA ALA A 51 -3.76 7.42 -20.40
C ALA A 51 -2.47 7.96 -19.76
N LYS A 52 -2.44 9.25 -19.35
CA LYS A 52 -1.26 9.88 -18.72
C LYS A 52 -1.13 9.60 -17.22
N ILE A 53 -2.24 9.61 -16.48
CA ILE A 53 -2.26 9.33 -15.03
C ILE A 53 -1.84 7.88 -14.81
N ILE A 54 -2.37 6.97 -15.62
CA ILE A 54 -2.17 5.52 -15.47
C ILE A 54 -0.76 5.06 -15.86
N GLN A 55 -0.10 5.73 -16.82
CA GLN A 55 1.25 5.38 -17.22
C GLN A 55 2.28 5.68 -16.12
N ASN A 56 2.05 6.74 -15.33
CA ASN A 56 2.88 7.07 -14.16
C ASN A 56 2.63 6.09 -13.00
N GLU A 57 1.39 5.65 -12.80
CA GLU A 57 1.03 4.67 -11.75
C GLU A 57 1.73 3.33 -11.94
N LEU A 58 1.82 2.81 -13.16
CA LEU A 58 2.57 1.56 -13.44
C LEU A 58 4.06 1.69 -13.13
N ALA A 59 4.65 2.87 -13.36
CA ALA A 59 6.05 3.11 -13.06
C ALA A 59 6.30 3.19 -11.54
N GLU A 60 5.43 3.89 -10.82
CA GLU A 60 5.53 4.08 -9.37
C GLU A 60 5.17 2.82 -8.58
N GLY A 61 4.14 2.08 -9.00
CA GLY A 61 3.77 0.77 -8.43
C GLY A 61 4.89 -0.26 -8.63
N LYS A 62 5.45 -0.35 -9.84
CA LYS A 62 6.62 -1.20 -10.12
C LYS A 62 7.84 -0.79 -9.32
N GLN A 63 8.05 0.51 -9.11
CA GLN A 63 9.12 0.98 -8.24
C GLN A 63 8.88 0.54 -6.78
N CYS A 64 7.65 0.59 -6.28
CA CYS A 64 7.33 0.10 -4.94
C CYS A 64 7.58 -1.41 -4.81
N GLU A 65 7.20 -2.21 -5.82
CA GLU A 65 7.47 -3.65 -5.87
C GLU A 65 8.98 -3.94 -5.78
N ILE A 66 9.80 -3.24 -6.57
CA ILE A 66 11.26 -3.37 -6.53
C ILE A 66 11.82 -3.05 -5.13
N LEU A 67 11.32 -1.99 -4.48
CA LEU A 67 11.75 -1.62 -3.13
C LEU A 67 11.33 -2.65 -2.08
N ILE A 68 10.15 -3.26 -2.22
CA ILE A 68 9.68 -4.34 -1.33
C ILE A 68 10.56 -5.58 -1.52
N GLU A 69 10.84 -5.99 -2.76
CA GLU A 69 11.75 -7.11 -3.04
C GLU A 69 13.17 -6.87 -2.51
N GLU A 70 13.68 -5.63 -2.61
CA GLU A 70 14.97 -5.26 -2.04
C GLU A 70 14.95 -5.40 -0.52
N ASN A 71 13.90 -4.92 0.14
CA ASN A 71 13.73 -5.07 1.59
C ASN A 71 13.69 -6.54 2.02
N GLU A 72 13.01 -7.39 1.25
CA GLU A 72 12.93 -8.83 1.51
C GLU A 72 14.30 -9.50 1.44
N LYS A 73 15.09 -9.20 0.40
CA LYS A 73 16.46 -9.72 0.25
C LYS A 73 17.37 -9.28 1.38
N ILE A 74 17.28 -8.01 1.79
CA ILE A 74 18.07 -7.47 2.90
C ILE A 74 17.67 -8.15 4.21
N ALA A 75 16.37 -8.30 4.46
CA ALA A 75 15.86 -8.95 5.66
C ALA A 75 16.26 -10.42 5.76
N GLU A 76 16.22 -11.17 4.66
CA GLU A 76 16.69 -12.57 4.64
C GLU A 76 18.16 -12.69 5.02
N ASN A 77 19.00 -11.77 4.55
CA ASN A 77 20.42 -11.75 4.89
C ASN A 77 20.64 -11.39 6.37
N LEU A 78 19.93 -10.40 6.89
CA LEU A 78 19.91 -10.05 8.32
C LEU A 78 19.48 -11.24 9.19
N CYS A 79 18.37 -11.90 8.83
CA CYS A 79 17.85 -13.06 9.55
C CYS A 79 18.87 -14.20 9.59
N ARG A 80 19.50 -14.49 8.44
CA ARG A 80 20.55 -15.51 8.33
C ARG A 80 21.77 -15.17 9.19
N HIS A 81 22.16 -13.91 9.24
CA HIS A 81 23.29 -13.45 10.06
C HIS A 81 23.01 -13.59 11.56
N MET A 82 21.84 -13.12 12.00
CA MET A 82 21.41 -13.16 13.39
C MET A 82 20.92 -14.54 13.85
N ASN A 83 20.82 -15.51 12.93
CA ASN A 83 20.27 -16.84 13.15
C ASN A 83 18.83 -16.80 13.72
N ILE A 84 18.00 -15.92 13.17
CA ILE A 84 16.58 -15.76 13.49
C ILE A 84 15.71 -16.03 12.25
N LYS A 85 14.41 -16.24 12.45
CA LYS A 85 13.45 -16.31 11.34
C LYS A 85 12.76 -14.96 11.13
N LYS A 86 12.43 -14.65 9.88
CA LYS A 86 11.81 -13.38 9.48
C LYS A 86 10.39 -13.23 10.03
N ASP A 87 9.66 -14.33 10.10
CA ASP A 87 8.27 -14.45 10.54
C ASP A 87 8.12 -14.66 12.06
N GLU A 88 9.21 -14.54 12.81
CA GLU A 88 9.21 -14.68 14.27
C GLU A 88 9.85 -13.46 14.96
N GLY A 89 9.46 -13.23 16.21
CA GLY A 89 10.10 -12.25 17.10
C GLY A 89 10.07 -10.81 16.60
N VAL A 90 11.18 -10.09 16.82
CA VAL A 90 11.31 -8.65 16.52
C VAL A 90 11.19 -8.36 15.02
N MET A 91 11.60 -9.32 14.18
CA MET A 91 11.62 -9.18 12.73
C MET A 91 10.20 -9.26 12.14
N ALA A 92 9.36 -10.14 12.70
CA ALA A 92 7.93 -10.18 12.39
C ALA A 92 7.24 -8.87 12.78
N VAL A 93 7.47 -8.38 14.00
CA VAL A 93 6.89 -7.10 14.48
C VAL A 93 7.29 -5.95 13.55
N PHE A 94 8.55 -5.92 13.10
CA PHE A 94 9.05 -4.84 12.24
C PHE A 94 8.30 -4.77 10.89
N PHE A 95 8.13 -5.90 10.19
CA PHE A 95 7.39 -5.93 8.92
C PHE A 95 5.87 -5.83 9.09
N ASP A 96 5.29 -6.54 10.06
CA ASP A 96 3.84 -6.51 10.29
C ASP A 96 3.35 -5.11 10.62
N SER A 97 4.11 -4.38 11.44
CA SER A 97 3.80 -2.98 11.77
C SER A 97 3.82 -2.09 10.52
N PHE A 98 4.79 -2.30 9.62
CA PHE A 98 4.85 -1.59 8.35
C PHE A 98 3.63 -1.89 7.46
N TYR A 99 3.28 -3.15 7.26
CA TYR A 99 2.16 -3.50 6.38
C TYR A 99 0.81 -3.04 6.94
N ARG A 100 0.62 -3.11 8.27
CA ARG A 100 -0.56 -2.56 8.94
C ARG A 100 -0.63 -1.03 8.81
N LEU A 101 0.49 -0.34 8.98
CA LEU A 101 0.61 1.09 8.76
C LEU A 101 0.26 1.45 7.31
N LEU A 102 0.87 0.75 6.35
CA LEU A 102 0.66 0.95 4.91
C LEU A 102 -0.83 0.80 4.57
N GLN A 103 -1.45 -0.30 4.99
CA GLN A 103 -2.86 -0.56 4.76
C GLN A 103 -3.75 0.54 5.36
N LEU A 104 -3.61 0.82 6.66
CA LEU A 104 -4.48 1.77 7.36
C LEU A 104 -4.32 3.20 6.83
N ALA A 105 -3.09 3.65 6.57
CA ALA A 105 -2.82 4.98 6.06
C ALA A 105 -3.39 5.18 4.65
N THR A 106 -3.26 4.16 3.80
CA THR A 106 -3.79 4.16 2.42
C THR A 106 -5.32 4.25 2.44
N ILE A 107 -6.00 3.37 3.19
CA ILE A 107 -7.47 3.38 3.33
C ILE A 107 -7.96 4.72 3.88
N THR A 108 -7.33 5.22 4.94
CA THR A 108 -7.72 6.49 5.57
C THR A 108 -7.60 7.65 4.59
N SER A 109 -6.51 7.70 3.81
CA SER A 109 -6.27 8.75 2.82
C SER A 109 -7.32 8.71 1.71
N TYR A 110 -7.64 7.51 1.21
CA TYR A 110 -8.69 7.30 0.22
C TYR A 110 -10.07 7.79 0.68
N HIS A 111 -10.53 7.32 1.84
CA HIS A 111 -11.84 7.70 2.35
C HIS A 111 -11.93 9.18 2.74
N THR A 112 -10.83 9.76 3.20
CA THR A 112 -10.75 11.20 3.48
C THR A 112 -10.93 12.01 2.19
N ALA A 113 -10.22 11.62 1.12
CA ALA A 113 -10.34 12.26 -0.19
C ALA A 113 -11.73 12.08 -0.83
N LEU A 114 -12.37 10.93 -0.60
CA LEU A 114 -13.77 10.69 -0.98
C LEU A 114 -14.80 11.46 -0.16
N ASN A 115 -14.41 12.08 0.96
CA ASN A 115 -15.33 12.65 1.94
C ASN A 115 -16.32 11.62 2.53
N ASN A 116 -15.90 10.36 2.66
CA ASN A 116 -16.69 9.25 3.21
C ASN A 116 -16.37 8.92 4.67
N ILE A 117 -15.50 9.69 5.32
CA ILE A 117 -15.10 9.48 6.71
C ILE A 117 -15.15 10.80 7.48
N SER A 118 -15.62 10.76 8.73
CA SER A 118 -15.67 11.93 9.59
C SER A 118 -14.28 12.32 10.09
N LYS A 119 -14.06 13.62 10.36
CA LYS A 119 -12.80 14.12 10.92
C LYS A 119 -12.38 13.36 12.19
N THR A 120 -13.31 13.10 13.10
CA THR A 120 -13.05 12.34 14.33
C THR A 120 -12.56 10.92 14.06
N ASN A 121 -13.07 10.25 13.02
CA ASN A 121 -12.61 8.92 12.66
C ASN A 121 -11.24 8.96 11.96
N VAL A 122 -10.97 9.99 11.15
CA VAL A 122 -9.62 10.24 10.60
C VAL A 122 -8.61 10.41 11.73
N ASP A 123 -8.91 11.24 12.72
CA ASP A 123 -8.01 11.48 13.86
C ASP A 123 -7.71 10.19 14.63
N LYS A 124 -8.71 9.31 14.80
CA LYS A 124 -8.53 7.97 15.40
C LYS A 124 -7.62 7.08 14.56
N CYS A 125 -7.84 7.01 13.24
CA CYS A 125 -6.97 6.24 12.35
C CYS A 125 -5.53 6.75 12.37
N LEU A 126 -5.34 8.07 12.36
CA LEU A 126 -4.01 8.69 12.43
C LEU A 126 -3.30 8.39 13.76
N ALA A 127 -4.02 8.29 14.87
CA ALA A 127 -3.46 7.85 16.14
C ALA A 127 -2.93 6.41 16.03
N VAL A 128 -3.72 5.48 15.48
CA VAL A 128 -3.30 4.09 15.29
C VAL A 128 -2.13 3.97 14.30
N CYS A 129 -2.10 4.77 13.23
CA CYS A 129 -0.93 4.85 12.34
C CYS A 129 0.34 5.27 13.07
N ARG A 130 0.25 6.22 14.04
CA ARG A 130 1.40 6.61 14.86
C ARG A 130 1.87 5.46 15.73
N ASP A 131 0.94 4.68 16.29
CA ASP A 131 1.28 3.52 17.12
C ASP A 131 2.08 2.49 16.30
N PHE A 132 1.58 2.09 15.11
CA PHE A 132 2.31 1.18 14.22
C PHE A 132 3.65 1.74 13.76
N SER A 133 3.74 3.05 13.49
CA SER A 133 5.02 3.70 13.18
C SER A 133 5.99 3.62 14.36
N CYS A 134 5.53 3.76 15.61
CA CYS A 134 6.36 3.65 16.79
C CYS A 134 6.81 2.21 17.05
N GLU A 135 5.93 1.23 16.87
CA GLU A 135 6.24 -0.21 16.96
C GLU A 135 7.32 -0.60 15.93
N MET A 136 7.13 -0.21 14.67
CA MET A 136 8.09 -0.43 13.58
C MET A 136 9.46 0.18 13.91
N LEU A 137 9.52 1.45 14.32
CA LEU A 137 10.79 2.11 14.64
C LEU A 137 11.47 1.48 15.87
N SER A 138 10.70 1.06 16.87
CA SER A 138 11.21 0.40 18.07
C SER A 138 11.81 -0.96 17.72
N ALA A 139 11.12 -1.76 16.89
CA ALA A 139 11.61 -3.03 16.40
C ALA A 139 12.90 -2.88 15.57
N GLY A 140 12.95 -1.91 14.65
CA GLY A 140 14.17 -1.58 13.90
C GLY A 140 15.34 -1.21 14.82
N ASN A 141 15.10 -0.44 15.88
CA ASN A 141 16.14 -0.12 16.87
C ASN A 141 16.60 -1.33 17.68
N MET A 142 15.70 -2.27 17.99
CA MET A 142 16.05 -3.52 18.65
C MET A 142 16.92 -4.40 17.75
N ILE A 143 16.55 -4.56 16.48
CA ILE A 143 17.35 -5.31 15.49
C ILE A 143 18.78 -4.74 15.42
N ARG A 144 18.93 -3.41 15.30
CA ARG A 144 20.26 -2.76 15.29
C ARG A 144 21.10 -3.06 16.53
N LYS A 145 20.46 -3.16 17.71
CA LYS A 145 21.14 -3.46 18.98
C LYS A 145 21.55 -4.93 19.06
N GLU A 146 20.65 -5.85 18.70
CA GLU A 146 20.91 -7.29 18.72
C GLU A 146 22.00 -7.70 17.72
N ASP A 147 22.05 -7.02 16.59
CA ASP A 147 23.06 -7.19 15.55
C ASP A 147 24.43 -6.54 15.91
N ASN A 148 24.56 -5.91 17.08
CA ASN A 148 25.75 -5.15 17.50
C ASN A 148 26.20 -4.08 16.46
N GLY A 149 25.28 -3.63 15.60
CA GLY A 149 25.53 -2.64 14.56
C GLY A 149 26.27 -3.13 13.32
N CYS A 150 26.45 -4.44 13.12
CA CYS A 150 27.18 -5.00 11.96
C CYS A 150 26.50 -4.65 10.62
N TYR A 151 25.17 -4.64 10.62
CA TYR A 151 24.24 -4.37 9.52
C TYR A 151 23.25 -3.24 9.87
N ALA A 152 23.63 -2.29 10.73
CA ALA A 152 22.75 -1.15 11.07
C ALA A 152 22.26 -0.38 9.83
N LYS A 153 23.11 -0.31 8.80
CA LYS A 153 22.80 0.31 7.49
C LYS A 153 21.69 -0.41 6.74
N ASP A 154 21.55 -1.72 6.91
CA ASP A 154 20.52 -2.52 6.23
C ASP A 154 19.13 -2.20 6.78
N VAL A 155 19.02 -2.04 8.10
CA VAL A 155 17.78 -1.57 8.74
C VAL A 155 17.44 -0.14 8.29
N ASP A 156 18.44 0.74 8.14
CA ASP A 156 18.22 2.09 7.62
C ASP A 156 17.72 2.09 6.16
N ILE A 157 18.27 1.21 5.31
CA ILE A 157 17.82 1.04 3.92
C ILE A 157 16.37 0.55 3.89
N ILE A 158 16.03 -0.47 4.69
CA ILE A 158 14.66 -1.00 4.78
C ILE A 158 13.68 0.11 5.17
N LEU A 159 13.97 0.85 6.24
CA LEU A 159 13.12 1.96 6.69
C LEU A 159 12.95 3.04 5.63
N LYS A 160 14.04 3.41 4.94
CA LYS A 160 14.01 4.40 3.86
C LYS A 160 13.13 3.93 2.70
N ASN A 161 13.21 2.66 2.34
CA ASN A 161 12.40 2.07 1.28
C ASN A 161 10.92 1.99 1.70
N MET A 162 10.62 1.53 2.92
CA MET A 162 9.28 1.52 3.50
C MET A 162 8.64 2.91 3.49
N HIS A 163 9.39 3.96 3.87
CA HIS A 163 8.88 5.33 3.85
C HIS A 163 8.50 5.79 2.43
N LYS A 164 9.31 5.47 1.41
CA LYS A 164 8.99 5.80 0.02
C LYS A 164 7.72 5.09 -0.45
N VAL A 165 7.61 3.79 -0.16
CA VAL A 165 6.42 2.99 -0.50
C VAL A 165 5.18 3.59 0.16
N LEU A 166 5.25 3.89 1.46
CA LEU A 166 4.15 4.51 2.20
C LEU A 166 3.72 5.86 1.59
N ALA A 167 4.68 6.71 1.22
CA ALA A 167 4.40 8.02 0.64
C ALA A 167 3.65 7.90 -0.69
N VAL A 168 4.13 7.05 -1.60
CA VAL A 168 3.47 6.78 -2.89
C VAL A 168 2.05 6.25 -2.67
N PHE A 169 1.88 5.30 -1.75
CA PHE A 169 0.58 4.71 -1.47
C PHE A 169 -0.44 5.74 -0.94
N ILE A 170 -0.04 6.56 0.03
CA ILE A 170 -0.88 7.62 0.59
C ILE A 170 -1.29 8.64 -0.49
N GLU A 171 -0.33 9.09 -1.31
CA GLU A 171 -0.56 10.07 -2.36
C GLU A 171 -1.58 9.57 -3.38
N LYS A 172 -1.38 8.35 -3.89
CA LYS A 172 -2.28 7.73 -4.87
C LYS A 172 -3.66 7.44 -4.33
N ALA A 173 -3.76 6.94 -3.11
CA ALA A 173 -5.04 6.77 -2.45
C ALA A 173 -5.84 8.08 -2.40
N ALA A 174 -5.19 9.20 -2.10
CA ALA A 174 -5.83 10.50 -2.11
C ALA A 174 -6.20 10.99 -3.52
N GLU A 175 -5.37 10.73 -4.54
CA GLU A 175 -5.68 11.02 -5.94
C GLU A 175 -6.93 10.26 -6.43
N TYR A 176 -6.96 8.94 -6.19
CA TYR A 176 -8.12 8.11 -6.53
C TYR A 176 -9.39 8.58 -5.81
N GLY A 177 -9.31 8.87 -4.51
CA GLY A 177 -10.47 9.36 -3.76
C GLY A 177 -11.04 10.66 -4.34
N LYS A 178 -10.18 11.61 -4.73
CA LYS A 178 -10.63 12.85 -5.40
C LYS A 178 -11.24 12.57 -6.78
N TYR A 179 -10.61 11.70 -7.57
CA TYR A 179 -11.11 11.32 -8.89
C TYR A 179 -12.53 10.75 -8.80
N PHE A 180 -12.76 9.79 -7.92
CA PHE A 180 -14.07 9.16 -7.74
C PHE A 180 -15.12 10.08 -7.14
N LEU A 181 -14.72 10.98 -6.23
CA LEU A 181 -15.63 12.02 -5.73
C LEU A 181 -16.14 12.91 -6.87
N ASN A 182 -15.27 13.25 -7.82
CA ASN A 182 -15.67 14.02 -9.00
C ASN A 182 -16.54 13.20 -9.94
N TYR A 183 -16.19 11.94 -10.22
CA TYR A 183 -17.00 11.05 -11.05
C TYR A 183 -18.46 10.98 -10.55
N LYS A 184 -18.67 10.75 -9.25
CA LYS A 184 -20.00 10.72 -8.62
C LYS A 184 -20.81 12.02 -8.74
N LYS A 185 -20.15 13.17 -8.91
CA LYS A 185 -20.84 14.47 -9.08
C LYS A 185 -21.31 14.71 -10.50
N TYR A 186 -20.70 14.05 -11.47
CA TYR A 186 -20.95 14.25 -12.90
C TYR A 186 -21.67 13.07 -13.58
N SER A 187 -21.91 11.97 -12.83
CA SER A 187 -22.79 10.84 -13.19
C SER A 187 -24.21 11.08 -12.69
#